data_AF-A0AAW7ANG6-F1
#
_entry.id   AF-A0AAW7ANG6-F1
#
_cell.length_a   1.000
_cell.length_b   1.000
_cell.length_c   1.000
_cell.angle_alpha   90.00
_cell.angle_beta   90.00
_cell.angle_gamma   90.00
#
_symmetry.space_group_name_H-M   'P 1'
#
loop_
_entity.id
_entity.type
_entity.pdbx_description
1 polymer ?
#
loop_
_entity_poly.entity_id
_entity_poly.type
_entity_poly.pdbx_seq_one_letter_code
_entity_poly.pdbx_strand_id
1 'polypeptide(L)'
;LSINPLTQKNDLVIEENEANIVREIFDLYLNHNKGLKAITTVLNKKGYRTINKKPFSVFGVKYILNNPVYKGYVRFNNHQNWSVQRRSGKSDENDVILVKGKHEAIISEEVFDQVHEKLASKSFKPGRPIGGDFYLRSLIKCPECGNNMVCRRTYYKTKKSKERTIKRYYICSLFNRSGSSACHSNAINAEVVERVINVHLNRILSQPDVIKQIASNVIEELKQKHSNQTE
;
A
#
# COMPACT_ATOMS: atom_id res chain seq x y z
N LEU A 1 -7.08 -4.28 -23.02
CA LEU A 1 -6.76 -5.59 -23.62
C LEU A 1 -6.27 -5.28 -25.01
N SER A 2 -4.96 -5.40 -25.25
CA SER A 2 -4.45 -5.32 -26.61
C SER A 2 -5.04 -6.49 -27.38
N ILE A 3 -5.66 -6.21 -28.52
CA ILE A 3 -6.12 -7.24 -29.44
C ILE A 3 -4.90 -8.06 -29.83
N ASN A 4 -4.95 -9.37 -29.67
CA ASN A 4 -3.88 -10.24 -30.13
C ASN A 4 -3.73 -10.03 -31.65
N PRO A 5 -2.56 -9.57 -32.15
CA PRO A 5 -2.38 -9.30 -33.57
C PRO A 5 -2.45 -10.56 -34.44
N LEU A 6 -2.35 -11.76 -33.85
CA LEU A 6 -2.43 -13.05 -34.52
C LEU A 6 -3.85 -13.65 -34.52
N THR A 7 -4.65 -13.41 -33.48
CA THR A 7 -5.98 -14.05 -33.34
C THR A 7 -7.17 -13.09 -33.43
N GLN A 8 -6.92 -11.77 -33.43
CA GLN A 8 -7.95 -10.71 -33.38
C GLN A 8 -8.99 -10.87 -32.24
N LYS A 9 -8.67 -11.66 -31.22
CA LYS A 9 -9.50 -11.91 -30.03
C LYS A 9 -8.88 -11.29 -28.78
N ASN A 10 -9.68 -11.12 -27.73
CA ASN A 10 -9.25 -10.72 -26.39
C ASN A 10 -8.56 -11.89 -25.65
N ASP A 11 -7.54 -12.48 -26.27
CA ASP A 11 -6.78 -13.59 -25.69
C ASP A 11 -5.59 -13.06 -24.88
N LEU A 12 -5.28 -13.71 -23.75
CA LEU A 12 -4.07 -13.44 -22.99
C LEU A 12 -2.89 -14.17 -23.65
N VAL A 13 -1.97 -13.42 -24.23
CA VAL A 13 -0.74 -13.92 -24.85
C VAL A 13 0.44 -13.58 -23.95
N ILE A 14 1.38 -14.50 -23.82
CA ILE A 14 2.61 -14.28 -23.07
C ILE A 14 3.50 -13.31 -23.84
N GLU A 15 3.92 -12.23 -23.18
CA GLU A 15 5.03 -11.40 -23.61
C GLU A 15 6.26 -11.82 -22.81
N GLU A 16 7.29 -12.32 -23.49
CA GLU A 16 8.40 -13.01 -22.82
C GLU A 16 9.24 -12.09 -21.92
N ASN A 17 9.35 -10.80 -22.23
CA ASN A 17 10.09 -9.87 -21.36
C ASN A 17 9.35 -9.67 -20.03
N GLU A 18 8.03 -9.48 -20.07
CA GLU A 18 7.18 -9.38 -18.88
C GLU A 18 7.13 -10.71 -18.12
N ALA A 19 7.03 -11.84 -18.83
CA ALA A 19 7.03 -13.18 -18.25
C ALA A 19 8.33 -13.48 -17.50
N ASN A 20 9.48 -13.07 -18.05
CA ASN A 20 10.78 -13.21 -17.38
C ASN A 20 10.84 -12.45 -16.06
N ILE A 21 10.25 -11.25 -15.99
CA ILE A 21 10.15 -10.49 -14.73
C ILE A 21 9.28 -11.25 -13.72
N VAL A 22 8.18 -11.85 -14.15
CA VAL A 22 7.31 -12.67 -13.29
C VAL A 22 8.07 -13.91 -12.78
N ARG A 23 8.74 -14.66 -13.66
CA ARG A 23 9.57 -15.82 -13.27
C ARG A 23 10.64 -15.41 -12.25
N GLU A 24 11.32 -14.28 -12.49
CA GLU A 24 12.30 -13.73 -11.54
C GLU A 24 11.66 -13.38 -10.19
N ILE A 25 10.46 -12.81 -10.16
CA ILE A 25 9.75 -12.49 -8.90
C ILE A 25 9.48 -13.76 -8.08
N PHE A 26 9.00 -14.82 -8.72
CA PHE A 26 8.72 -16.10 -8.05
C PHE A 26 10.01 -16.75 -7.55
N ASP A 27 11.05 -16.79 -8.38
CA ASP A 27 12.36 -17.33 -8.02
C ASP A 27 13.02 -16.56 -6.85
N LEU A 28 13.02 -15.22 -6.88
CA LEU A 28 13.57 -14.40 -5.81
C LEU A 28 12.84 -14.62 -4.47
N TYR A 29 11.54 -14.88 -4.51
CA TYR A 29 10.74 -15.15 -3.33
C TYR A 29 10.97 -16.58 -2.79
N LEU A 30 10.90 -17.58 -3.68
CA LEU A 30 10.94 -18.99 -3.31
C LEU A 30 12.37 -19.46 -3.02
N ASN A 31 13.28 -19.32 -3.98
CA ASN A 31 14.63 -19.87 -3.93
C ASN A 31 15.61 -18.95 -3.19
N HIS A 32 15.52 -17.63 -3.42
CA HIS A 32 16.42 -16.67 -2.77
C HIS A 32 15.90 -16.10 -1.44
N ASN A 33 14.75 -16.58 -0.94
CA ASN A 33 14.16 -16.17 0.33
C ASN A 33 13.98 -14.64 0.52
N LYS A 34 13.89 -13.86 -0.58
CA LYS A 34 13.78 -12.40 -0.48
C LYS A 34 12.37 -11.99 -0.05
N GLY A 35 12.28 -11.06 0.89
CA GLY A 35 11.00 -10.43 1.24
C GLY A 35 10.49 -9.51 0.14
N LEU A 36 9.17 -9.25 0.13
CA LEU A 36 8.49 -8.43 -0.89
C LEU A 36 9.17 -7.08 -1.16
N LYS A 37 9.65 -6.41 -0.10
CA LYS A 37 10.36 -5.13 -0.19
C LYS A 37 11.73 -5.26 -0.85
N ALA A 38 12.45 -6.35 -0.55
CA ALA A 38 13.75 -6.64 -1.16
C ALA A 38 13.58 -6.93 -2.65
N ILE A 39 12.61 -7.76 -3.03
CA ILE A 39 12.27 -8.03 -4.44
C ILE A 39 11.94 -6.73 -5.17
N THR A 40 11.05 -5.91 -4.60
CA THR A 40 10.71 -4.58 -5.17
C THR A 40 11.94 -3.72 -5.43
N THR A 41 12.91 -3.74 -4.50
CA THR A 41 14.15 -2.97 -4.62
C THR A 41 15.04 -3.52 -5.72
N VAL A 42 15.16 -4.86 -5.84
CA VAL A 42 15.91 -5.52 -6.93
C VAL A 42 15.33 -5.13 -8.29
N LEU A 43 14.01 -5.29 -8.48
CA LEU A 43 13.35 -4.96 -9.74
C LEU A 43 13.56 -3.49 -10.15
N ASN A 44 13.37 -2.57 -9.20
CA ASN A 44 13.52 -1.15 -9.50
C ASN A 44 14.97 -0.74 -9.77
N LYS A 45 15.95 -1.38 -9.10
CA LYS A 45 17.39 -1.19 -9.36
C LYS A 45 17.80 -1.69 -10.74
N LYS A 46 17.20 -2.79 -11.22
CA LYS A 46 17.39 -3.30 -12.59
C LYS A 46 16.73 -2.43 -13.67
N GLY A 47 15.97 -1.40 -13.27
CA GLY A 47 15.31 -0.49 -14.21
C GLY A 47 13.90 -0.92 -14.64
N TYR A 48 13.40 -2.07 -14.18
CA TYR A 48 12.05 -2.53 -14.54
C TYR A 48 10.97 -1.57 -14.03
N ARG A 49 9.93 -1.37 -14.85
CA ARG A 49 8.78 -0.51 -14.56
C ARG A 49 7.48 -1.24 -14.89
N THR A 50 6.39 -0.80 -14.27
CA THR A 50 5.05 -1.28 -14.64
C THR A 50 4.65 -0.74 -16.01
N ILE A 51 3.58 -1.29 -16.59
CA ILE A 51 3.01 -0.84 -17.88
C ILE A 51 2.77 0.68 -17.89
N ASN A 52 2.37 1.26 -16.75
CA ASN A 52 2.16 2.70 -16.61
C ASN A 52 3.45 3.50 -16.34
N LYS A 53 4.62 2.92 -16.64
CA LYS A 53 5.97 3.47 -16.43
C LYS A 53 6.27 3.84 -14.97
N LYS A 54 5.56 3.24 -14.00
CA LYS A 54 5.77 3.51 -12.57
C LYS A 54 6.75 2.51 -11.97
N PRO A 55 7.49 2.88 -10.91
CA PRO A 55 8.28 1.91 -10.14
C PRO A 55 7.39 0.79 -9.59
N PHE A 56 7.93 -0.42 -9.53
CA PHE A 56 7.30 -1.52 -8.80
C PHE A 56 7.12 -1.12 -7.34
N SER A 57 6.04 -1.60 -6.74
CA SER A 57 5.76 -1.41 -5.32
C SER A 57 5.62 -2.76 -4.63
N VAL A 58 5.79 -2.78 -3.30
CA VAL A 58 5.55 -3.98 -2.48
C VAL A 58 4.17 -4.57 -2.74
N PHE A 59 3.16 -3.73 -2.95
CA PHE A 59 1.80 -4.17 -3.27
C PHE A 59 1.69 -4.79 -4.66
N GLY A 60 2.42 -4.26 -5.64
CA GLY A 60 2.48 -4.83 -6.99
C GLY A 60 3.15 -6.20 -7.01
N VAL A 61 4.30 -6.35 -6.32
CA VAL A 61 4.96 -7.65 -6.17
C VAL A 61 4.06 -8.64 -5.43
N LYS A 62 3.41 -8.21 -4.34
CA LYS A 62 2.44 -9.05 -3.62
C LYS A 62 1.29 -9.47 -4.52
N TYR A 63 0.75 -8.56 -5.33
CA TYR A 63 -0.32 -8.86 -6.28
C TYR A 63 0.12 -9.93 -7.28
N ILE A 64 1.31 -9.79 -7.86
CA ILE A 64 1.86 -10.77 -8.81
C ILE A 64 1.94 -12.16 -8.18
N LEU A 65 2.54 -12.27 -6.99
CA LEU A 65 2.67 -13.54 -6.28
C LEU A 65 1.32 -14.18 -5.87
N ASN A 66 0.23 -13.40 -5.79
CA ASN A 66 -1.10 -13.89 -5.39
C ASN A 66 -2.09 -14.05 -6.57
N ASN A 67 -1.66 -13.72 -7.79
CA ASN A 67 -2.56 -13.70 -8.94
C ASN A 67 -2.54 -15.06 -9.66
N PRO A 68 -3.64 -15.83 -9.62
CA PRO A 68 -3.70 -17.18 -10.17
C PRO A 68 -3.62 -17.21 -11.71
N VAL A 69 -3.75 -16.06 -12.36
CA VAL A 69 -3.53 -15.91 -13.81
C VAL A 69 -2.14 -16.42 -14.20
N TYR A 70 -1.12 -16.21 -13.37
CA TYR A 70 0.24 -16.66 -13.67
C TYR A 70 0.41 -18.17 -13.63
N LYS A 71 -0.49 -18.91 -12.95
CA LYS A 71 -0.57 -20.38 -13.01
C LYS A 71 -1.63 -20.92 -13.97
N GLY A 72 -2.14 -20.08 -14.88
CA GLY A 72 -3.11 -20.50 -15.90
C GLY A 72 -4.57 -20.46 -15.46
N TYR A 73 -4.92 -19.82 -14.34
CA TYR A 73 -6.30 -19.78 -13.82
C TYR A 73 -6.92 -18.39 -13.91
N VAL A 74 -8.22 -18.32 -14.16
CA VAL A 74 -9.01 -17.09 -14.17
C VAL A 74 -9.91 -17.06 -12.93
N ARG A 75 -9.93 -15.91 -12.25
CA ARG A 75 -10.77 -15.68 -11.07
C ARG A 75 -11.96 -14.81 -11.44
N PHE A 76 -13.16 -15.25 -11.06
CA PHE A 76 -14.41 -14.50 -11.21
C PHE A 76 -15.10 -14.31 -9.85
N ASN A 77 -16.02 -13.35 -9.77
CA ASN A 77 -16.81 -13.04 -8.57
C ASN A 77 -15.98 -12.74 -7.31
N ASN A 78 -14.84 -12.05 -7.43
CA ASN A 78 -14.00 -11.69 -6.28
C ASN A 78 -14.53 -10.49 -5.48
N HIS A 79 -15.45 -9.70 -6.07
CA HIS A 79 -16.19 -8.64 -5.38
C HIS A 79 -17.64 -8.65 -5.85
N GLN A 80 -18.57 -8.49 -4.91
CA GLN A 80 -20.00 -8.36 -5.14
C GLN A 80 -20.41 -6.88 -5.05
N ASN A 81 -21.52 -6.52 -5.71
CA ASN A 81 -22.14 -5.19 -5.62
C ASN A 81 -21.15 -4.03 -5.82
N TRP A 82 -20.28 -4.14 -6.84
CA TRP A 82 -19.18 -3.18 -7.08
C TRP A 82 -19.66 -1.72 -7.20
N SER A 83 -20.86 -1.50 -7.75
CA SER A 83 -21.48 -0.17 -7.88
C SER A 83 -21.65 0.53 -6.53
N VAL A 84 -22.01 -0.21 -5.49
CA VAL A 84 -22.33 0.31 -4.16
C VAL A 84 -21.15 0.16 -3.20
N GLN A 85 -20.59 -1.05 -3.10
CA GLN A 85 -19.63 -1.39 -2.05
C GLN A 85 -18.17 -1.28 -2.51
N ARG A 86 -17.91 -1.18 -3.81
CA ARG A 86 -16.56 -1.07 -4.40
C ARG A 86 -15.61 -2.14 -3.80
N ARG A 87 -14.49 -1.72 -3.21
CA ARG A 87 -13.48 -2.62 -2.61
C ARG A 87 -13.92 -3.23 -1.28
N SER A 88 -14.99 -2.73 -0.66
CA SER A 88 -15.51 -3.26 0.62
C SER A 88 -16.39 -4.49 0.41
N GLY A 89 -17.00 -4.64 -0.77
CA GLY A 89 -17.83 -5.80 -1.13
C GLY A 89 -17.00 -6.98 -1.58
N LYS A 90 -16.01 -7.41 -0.79
CA LYS A 90 -15.19 -8.59 -1.11
C LYS A 90 -16.02 -9.85 -0.89
N SER A 91 -16.08 -10.72 -1.88
CA SER A 91 -16.83 -11.99 -1.77
C SER A 91 -16.16 -12.94 -0.79
N ASP A 92 -16.96 -13.83 -0.21
CA ASP A 92 -16.45 -14.96 0.57
C ASP A 92 -15.64 -15.90 -0.31
N GLU A 93 -14.66 -16.59 0.27
CA GLU A 93 -13.75 -17.46 -0.49
C GLU A 93 -14.48 -18.58 -1.24
N ASN A 94 -15.62 -19.04 -0.71
CA ASN A 94 -16.47 -20.06 -1.33
C ASN A 94 -17.24 -19.54 -2.56
N ASP A 95 -17.49 -18.23 -2.64
CA ASP A 95 -18.20 -17.61 -3.77
C ASP A 95 -17.25 -17.22 -4.91
N VAL A 96 -15.94 -17.27 -4.66
CA VAL A 96 -14.92 -16.96 -5.66
C VAL A 96 -14.75 -18.14 -6.61
N ILE A 97 -15.14 -17.94 -7.86
CA ILE A 97 -15.04 -18.96 -8.90
C ILE A 97 -13.62 -18.91 -9.48
N LEU A 98 -12.91 -20.03 -9.40
CA LEU A 98 -11.57 -20.20 -9.98
C LEU A 98 -11.61 -21.31 -11.04
N VAL A 99 -11.34 -20.96 -12.30
CA VAL A 99 -11.42 -21.88 -13.45
C VAL A 99 -10.11 -21.88 -14.21
N LYS A 100 -9.72 -23.03 -14.78
CA LYS A 100 -8.56 -23.11 -15.66
C LYS A 100 -8.83 -22.29 -16.93
N GLY A 101 -7.96 -21.31 -17.18
CA GLY A 101 -8.02 -20.45 -18.35
C GLY A 101 -7.53 -21.17 -19.61
N LYS A 102 -7.77 -20.53 -20.76
CA LYS A 102 -7.25 -21.00 -22.06
C LYS A 102 -5.83 -20.51 -22.34
N HIS A 103 -5.33 -19.58 -21.53
CA HIS A 103 -4.02 -18.98 -21.69
C HIS A 103 -2.93 -19.86 -21.10
N GLU A 104 -1.74 -19.75 -21.66
CA GLU A 104 -0.57 -20.46 -21.16
C GLU A 104 -0.11 -19.92 -19.81
N ALA A 105 0.30 -20.81 -18.91
CA ALA A 105 0.79 -20.44 -17.59
C ALA A 105 2.26 -19.97 -17.67
N ILE A 106 2.60 -18.92 -16.93
CA ILE A 106 3.99 -18.44 -16.82
C ILE A 106 4.75 -19.24 -15.75
N ILE A 107 4.04 -19.71 -14.71
CA ILE A 107 4.56 -20.42 -13.55
C ILE A 107 3.78 -21.74 -13.41
N SER A 108 4.47 -22.83 -13.03
CA SER A 108 3.80 -24.11 -12.77
C SER A 108 2.91 -24.03 -11.54
N GLU A 109 1.89 -24.90 -11.46
CA GLU A 109 0.96 -24.93 -10.34
C GLU A 109 1.72 -25.23 -9.03
N GLU A 110 2.72 -26.12 -9.07
CA GLU A 110 3.53 -26.52 -7.92
C GLU A 110 4.35 -25.36 -7.36
N VAL A 111 5.02 -24.57 -8.23
CA VAL A 111 5.80 -23.41 -7.81
C VAL A 111 4.89 -22.34 -7.20
N PHE A 112 3.72 -22.13 -7.81
CA PHE A 112 2.74 -21.17 -7.31
C PHE A 112 2.23 -21.55 -5.92
N ASP A 113 1.91 -22.82 -5.72
CA ASP A 113 1.36 -23.31 -4.46
C ASP A 113 2.42 -23.26 -3.34
N GLN A 114 3.68 -23.62 -3.62
CA GLN A 114 4.78 -23.45 -2.67
C GLN A 114 5.00 -21.99 -2.24
N VAL A 115 4.89 -21.05 -3.18
CA VAL A 115 4.96 -19.61 -2.87
C VAL A 115 3.81 -19.19 -1.95
N HIS A 116 2.61 -19.70 -2.19
CA HIS A 116 1.42 -19.40 -1.39
C HIS A 116 1.52 -19.97 0.03
N GLU A 117 1.99 -21.20 0.20
CA GLU A 117 2.26 -21.80 1.51
C GLU A 117 3.28 -20.96 2.30
N LYS A 118 4.34 -20.52 1.63
CA LYS A 118 5.37 -19.65 2.24
C LYS A 118 4.86 -18.25 2.58
N LEU A 119 3.91 -17.71 1.82
CA LEU A 119 3.22 -16.46 2.15
C LEU A 119 2.30 -16.63 3.35
N ALA A 120 1.57 -17.75 3.41
CA ALA A 120 0.65 -18.07 4.51
C ALA A 120 1.42 -18.27 5.82
N SER A 121 2.54 -19.01 5.81
CA SER A 121 3.36 -19.24 7.01
C SER A 121 3.98 -17.96 7.57
N LYS A 122 4.22 -16.95 6.74
CA LYS A 122 4.70 -15.62 7.14
C LYS A 122 3.57 -14.62 7.40
N SER A 123 2.32 -15.02 7.22
CA SER A 123 1.18 -14.15 7.42
C SER A 123 0.99 -13.88 8.89
N PHE A 124 1.15 -12.62 9.28
CA PHE A 124 0.87 -12.14 10.62
C PHE A 124 -0.12 -11.00 10.53
N LYS A 125 -1.16 -11.02 11.36
CA LYS A 125 -2.07 -9.89 11.53
C LYS A 125 -1.44 -8.96 12.57
N PRO A 126 -0.80 -7.85 12.18
CA PRO A 126 -0.32 -6.89 13.16
C PRO A 126 -1.52 -6.35 13.94
N GLY A 127 -1.34 -6.19 15.26
CA GLY A 127 -2.31 -5.48 16.08
C GLY A 127 -2.59 -4.10 15.50
N ARG A 128 -3.86 -3.68 15.51
CA ARG A 128 -4.23 -2.32 15.10
C ARG A 128 -3.47 -1.35 16.01
N PRO A 129 -2.68 -0.40 15.49
CA PRO A 129 -2.06 0.60 16.34
C PRO A 129 -3.18 1.40 17.03
N ILE A 130 -3.30 1.25 18.34
CA ILE A 130 -4.19 2.06 19.18
C ILE A 130 -3.43 3.37 19.41
N GLY A 131 -3.92 4.50 18.88
CA GLY A 131 -3.39 5.83 19.21
C GLY A 131 -3.16 6.78 18.03
N GLY A 132 -3.56 8.04 18.23
CA GLY A 132 -3.45 9.19 17.31
C GLY A 132 -2.07 9.83 17.25
N ASP A 133 -0.98 9.08 17.46
CA ASP A 133 0.39 9.59 17.61
C ASP A 133 1.00 10.25 16.35
N PHE A 134 0.23 10.51 15.30
CA PHE A 134 0.73 11.17 14.09
C PHE A 134 -0.40 11.99 13.48
N TYR A 135 -0.71 13.14 14.07
CA TYR A 135 -1.85 13.96 13.63
C TYR A 135 -1.61 14.63 12.27
N LEU A 136 -0.35 14.72 11.82
CA LEU A 136 -0.01 15.22 10.47
C LEU A 136 0.01 14.12 9.39
N ARG A 137 -0.48 12.92 9.70
CA ARG A 137 -0.57 11.82 8.72
C ARG A 137 -1.37 12.26 7.50
N SER A 138 -0.85 11.96 6.30
CA SER A 138 -1.43 12.34 5.01
C SER A 138 -1.48 13.83 4.69
N LEU A 139 -1.11 14.73 5.62
CA LEU A 139 -0.98 16.16 5.39
C LEU A 139 0.42 16.53 4.89
N ILE A 140 1.47 15.95 5.52
CA ILE A 140 2.86 16.23 5.12
C ILE A 140 3.17 15.57 3.78
N LYS A 141 3.79 16.36 2.89
CA LYS A 141 4.27 15.93 1.57
C LYS A 141 5.79 15.77 1.58
N CYS A 142 6.26 14.79 0.82
CA CYS A 142 7.69 14.60 0.56
C CYS A 142 8.21 15.76 -0.29
N PRO A 143 9.28 16.46 0.11
CA PRO A 143 9.80 17.61 -0.62
C PRO A 143 10.41 17.24 -1.99
N GLU A 144 10.83 15.98 -2.16
CA GLU A 144 11.48 15.51 -3.39
C GLU A 144 10.48 15.04 -4.45
N CYS A 145 9.53 14.18 -4.06
CA CYS A 145 8.63 13.52 -5.02
C CYS A 145 7.15 13.92 -4.90
N GLY A 146 6.82 14.87 -4.01
CA GLY A 146 5.46 15.38 -3.79
C GLY A 146 4.44 14.37 -3.22
N ASN A 147 4.82 13.10 -3.02
CA ASN A 147 3.94 12.09 -2.45
C ASN A 147 3.71 12.35 -0.95
N ASN A 148 2.57 11.88 -0.42
CA ASN A 148 2.30 11.92 1.02
C ASN A 148 3.42 11.21 1.81
N MET A 149 3.67 11.67 3.03
CA MET A 149 4.51 10.96 3.98
C MET A 149 3.68 9.99 4.85
N VAL A 150 4.28 8.87 5.22
CA VAL A 150 3.69 7.82 6.07
C VAL A 150 4.43 7.74 7.40
N CYS A 151 3.71 7.30 8.41
CA CYS A 151 4.21 7.19 9.78
C CYS A 151 5.11 5.96 9.92
N ARG A 152 6.27 6.12 10.57
CA ARG A 152 7.18 5.04 10.91
C ARG A 152 7.59 5.14 12.37
N ARG A 153 7.44 4.02 13.10
CA ARG A 153 7.99 3.85 14.44
C ARG A 153 9.27 3.03 14.35
N THR A 154 10.31 3.49 15.02
CA THR A 154 11.57 2.76 15.18
C THR A 154 11.76 2.46 16.65
N TYR A 155 11.93 1.19 16.98
CA TYR A 155 12.17 0.72 18.33
C TYR A 155 13.66 0.48 18.50
N TYR A 156 14.26 1.02 19.55
CA TYR A 156 15.66 0.77 19.88
C TYR A 156 15.82 0.60 21.39
N LYS A 157 16.89 -0.10 21.77
CA LYS A 157 17.30 -0.27 23.17
C LYS A 157 18.48 0.65 23.43
N THR A 158 18.42 1.44 24.48
CA THR A 158 19.60 2.21 24.93
C THR A 158 20.56 1.31 25.70
N LYS A 159 21.87 1.54 25.61
CA LYS A 159 22.85 0.77 26.41
C LYS A 159 22.68 1.00 27.93
N LYS A 160 22.15 2.16 28.33
CA LYS A 160 21.98 2.58 29.73
C LYS A 160 20.67 2.14 30.39
N SER A 161 19.61 1.99 29.60
CA SER A 161 18.29 1.54 30.07
C SER A 161 17.86 0.37 29.21
N LYS A 162 17.55 -0.77 29.84
CA LYS A 162 16.97 -1.96 29.16
C LYS A 162 15.56 -1.67 28.61
N GLU A 163 15.00 -0.47 28.82
CA GLU A 163 13.70 -0.08 28.29
C GLU A 163 13.74 0.15 26.77
N ARG A 164 12.60 -0.16 26.15
CA ARG A 164 12.40 -0.03 24.72
C ARG A 164 11.93 1.38 24.40
N THR A 165 12.82 2.23 23.89
CA THR A 165 12.44 3.57 23.45
C THR A 165 11.87 3.54 22.04
N ILE A 166 10.85 4.38 21.79
CA ILE A 166 10.16 4.50 20.50
C ILE A 166 10.47 5.87 19.90
N LYS A 167 11.05 5.90 18.69
CA LYS A 167 11.16 7.12 17.87
C LYS A 167 10.13 7.12 16.75
N ARG A 168 9.50 8.28 16.56
CA ARG A 168 8.45 8.52 15.56
C ARG A 168 9.01 9.34 14.40
N TYR A 169 8.73 8.91 13.17
CA TYR A 169 9.16 9.60 11.95
C TYR A 169 8.04 9.67 10.93
N TYR A 170 8.01 10.76 10.17
CA TYR A 170 7.35 10.81 8.86
C TYR A 170 8.38 10.42 7.80
N ILE A 171 8.05 9.48 6.91
CA ILE A 171 8.91 9.07 5.79
C ILE A 171 8.17 9.11 4.47
N CYS A 172 8.88 9.32 3.36
CA CYS A 172 8.29 9.32 2.03
C CYS A 172 7.54 8.01 1.72
N SER A 173 6.27 8.10 1.32
CA SER A 173 5.47 6.91 0.99
C SER A 173 5.95 6.18 -0.26
N LEU A 174 6.53 6.89 -1.24
CA LEU A 174 7.07 6.30 -2.46
C LEU A 174 8.33 5.47 -2.14
N PHE A 175 9.27 6.03 -1.38
CA PHE A 175 10.40 5.27 -0.85
C PHE A 175 9.92 4.07 -0.03
N ASN A 176 8.94 4.26 0.86
CA ASN A 176 8.45 3.19 1.74
C ASN A 176 7.86 2.02 0.94
N ARG A 177 7.15 2.27 -0.18
CA ARG A 177 6.55 1.21 -1.01
C ARG A 177 7.42 0.72 -2.17
N SER A 178 8.34 1.53 -2.71
CA SER A 178 9.09 1.22 -3.94
C SER A 178 10.61 1.19 -3.79
N GLY A 179 11.15 1.69 -2.68
CA GLY A 179 12.57 1.60 -2.33
C GLY A 179 13.35 2.83 -2.76
N SER A 180 14.67 2.81 -2.52
CA SER A 180 15.56 3.95 -2.77
C SER A 180 15.68 4.34 -4.24
N SER A 181 15.50 3.39 -5.16
CA SER A 181 15.48 3.67 -6.60
C SER A 181 14.29 4.53 -7.05
N ALA A 182 13.28 4.73 -6.19
CA ALA A 182 12.10 5.52 -6.52
C ALA A 182 12.09 6.91 -5.86
N CYS A 183 12.69 7.06 -4.67
CA CYS A 183 12.83 8.31 -3.91
C CYS A 183 13.68 8.02 -2.66
N HIS A 184 14.12 9.04 -1.92
CA HIS A 184 14.77 8.88 -0.63
C HIS A 184 13.78 8.75 0.54
N SER A 185 14.27 8.31 1.70
CA SER A 185 13.43 8.20 2.89
C SER A 185 12.84 9.53 3.33
N ASN A 186 13.62 10.62 3.14
CA ASN A 186 13.30 11.99 3.55
C ASN A 186 12.69 12.01 4.96
N ALA A 187 13.32 11.24 5.86
CA ALA A 187 12.77 10.98 7.18
C ALA A 187 12.84 12.23 8.06
N ILE A 188 11.72 12.64 8.63
CA ILE A 188 11.62 13.78 9.53
C ILE A 188 11.12 13.28 10.88
N ASN A 189 11.79 13.66 11.97
CA ASN A 189 11.35 13.32 13.32
C ASN A 189 9.98 13.95 13.57
N ALA A 190 9.00 13.11 13.91
CA ALA A 190 7.61 13.55 14.11
C ALA A 190 7.53 14.61 15.21
N GLU A 191 8.27 14.43 16.32
CA GLU A 191 8.23 15.37 17.44
C GLU A 191 8.70 16.77 17.04
N VAL A 192 9.71 16.87 16.17
CA VAL A 192 10.26 18.15 15.72
C VAL A 192 9.25 18.89 14.85
N VAL A 193 8.71 18.23 13.83
CA VAL A 193 7.75 18.86 12.92
C VAL A 193 6.43 19.18 13.64
N GLU A 194 5.95 18.27 14.48
CA GLU A 194 4.73 18.48 15.26
C GLU A 194 4.88 19.65 16.24
N ARG A 195 6.06 19.83 16.85
CA ARG A 195 6.32 20.99 17.72
C ARG A 195 6.23 22.31 16.96
N VAL A 196 6.85 22.39 15.78
CA VAL A 196 6.80 23.59 14.93
C VAL A 196 5.36 23.90 14.52
N ILE A 197 4.61 22.89 14.06
CA ILE A 197 3.21 23.08 13.69
C ILE A 197 2.37 23.53 14.89
N ASN A 198 2.56 22.95 16.07
CA ASN A 198 1.83 23.35 17.28
C ASN A 198 2.09 24.82 17.65
N VAL A 199 3.30 25.33 17.48
CA VAL A 199 3.60 26.76 17.71
C VAL A 199 2.79 27.65 16.76
N HIS A 200 2.75 27.30 15.47
CA HIS A 200 1.97 28.06 14.49
C HIS A 200 0.46 27.95 14.72
N LEU A 201 -0.03 26.76 15.04
CA LEU A 201 -1.44 26.53 15.39
C LEU A 201 -1.83 27.37 16.60
N ASN A 202 -1.04 27.36 17.66
CA ASN A 202 -1.33 28.18 18.85
C ASN A 202 -1.38 29.67 18.53
N ARG A 203 -0.48 30.17 17.66
CA ARG A 203 -0.51 31.57 17.21
C ARG A 203 -1.79 31.91 16.45
N ILE A 204 -2.24 31.04 15.55
CA ILE A 204 -3.47 31.22 14.77
C ILE A 204 -4.69 31.16 15.71
N LEU A 205 -4.73 30.14 16.58
CA LEU A 205 -5.82 29.95 17.54
C LEU A 205 -5.84 31.02 18.64
N SER A 206 -4.80 31.83 18.81
CA SER A 206 -4.82 32.98 19.74
C SER A 206 -5.52 34.21 19.14
N GLN A 207 -5.87 34.19 17.85
CA GLN A 207 -6.55 35.32 17.20
C GLN A 207 -8.04 35.28 17.54
N PRO A 208 -8.61 36.34 18.16
CA PRO A 208 -10.00 36.34 18.58
C PRO A 208 -10.99 36.10 17.44
N ASP A 209 -10.72 36.64 16.26
CA ASP A 209 -11.61 36.49 15.10
C ASP A 209 -11.66 35.05 14.59
N VAL A 210 -10.52 34.36 14.59
CA VAL A 210 -10.45 32.94 14.23
C VAL A 210 -11.24 32.09 15.24
N ILE A 211 -11.09 32.36 16.55
CA ILE A 211 -11.85 31.65 17.58
C ILE A 211 -13.35 31.89 17.39
N LYS A 212 -13.77 33.14 17.18
CA LYS A 212 -15.18 33.48 16.95
C LYS A 212 -15.74 32.74 15.75
N GLN A 213 -15.02 32.72 14.63
CA GLN A 213 -15.47 32.05 13.41
C GLN A 213 -15.59 30.52 13.62
N ILE A 214 -14.60 29.90 14.28
CA ILE A 214 -14.66 28.47 14.61
C ILE A 214 -15.86 28.19 15.51
N ALA A 215 -16.08 29.00 16.56
CA ALA A 215 -17.19 28.83 17.49
C ALA A 215 -18.55 28.95 16.77
N SER A 216 -18.72 29.97 15.92
CA SER A 216 -19.92 30.15 15.11
C SER A 216 -20.21 28.95 14.21
N ASN A 217 -19.20 28.46 13.48
CA ASN A 217 -19.35 27.31 12.58
C ASN A 217 -19.74 26.03 13.36
N VAL A 218 -19.11 25.80 14.51
CA VAL A 218 -19.42 24.63 15.36
C VAL A 218 -20.86 24.71 15.89
N ILE A 219 -21.30 25.89 16.34
CA ILE A 219 -22.68 26.10 16.79
C ILE A 219 -23.68 25.82 15.65
N GLU A 220 -23.36 26.26 14.43
CA GLU A 220 -24.21 26.05 13.26
C GLU A 220 -24.31 24.57 12.88
N GLU A 221 -23.19 23.84 12.84
CA GLU A 221 -23.19 22.39 12.61
C GLU A 221 -23.99 21.62 13.67
N LEU A 222 -23.88 22.02 14.93
CA LEU A 222 -24.64 21.39 16.02
C LEU A 222 -26.14 21.61 15.86
N LYS A 223 -26.57 22.82 15.46
CA LYS A 223 -27.97 23.12 15.17
C LYS A 223 -28.50 22.27 14.01
N GLN A 224 -27.75 22.18 12.91
CA GLN A 224 -28.13 21.36 11.76
C GLN A 224 -28.27 19.88 12.11
N LYS A 225 -27.36 19.34 12.95
CA LYS A 225 -27.47 17.95 13.42
C LYS A 225 -28.68 17.71 14.32
N HIS A 226 -29.05 18.68 15.16
CA HIS A 226 -30.25 18.56 15.99
C HIS A 226 -31.53 18.59 15.15
N SER A 227 -31.63 19.50 14.19
CA SER A 227 -32.78 19.57 13.27
C SER A 227 -32.97 18.26 12.48
N ASN A 228 -31.89 17.67 11.96
CA ASN A 228 -31.94 16.41 11.20
C ASN A 228 -32.18 15.14 12.06
N GLN A 229 -32.18 15.25 13.39
CA GLN A 229 -32.51 14.15 14.30
C GLN A 229 -33.96 14.20 14.82
N THR A 230 -34.66 15.31 14.56
CA THR A 230 -36.03 15.54 15.04
C THR A 230 -37.08 15.32 13.94
N GLU A 231 -36.64 14.99 12.72
CA GLU A 231 -37.44 14.46 11.60
C GLU A 231 -37.24 12.95 11.45
#